data_AF-A0A378IN90-F1
#
_entry.id   AF-A0A378IN90-F1
#
_cell.length_a   1.000
_cell.length_b   1.000
_cell.length_c   1.000
_cell.angle_alpha   90.00
_cell.angle_beta   90.00
_cell.angle_gamma   90.00
#
_symmetry.space_group_name_H-M   'P 1'
#
loop_
_entity.id
_entity.type
_entity.pdbx_description
1 polymer ?
#
loop_
_entity_poly.entity_id
_entity_poly.type
_entity_poly.pdbx_seq_one_letter_code
_entity_poly.pdbx_strand_id
1 'polypeptide(L)'
;MTTTIRQNSLFQILLVFIFWFASELVVKLFKLPVSGGILGLGIVLLLLVTKHLKLDSIRRGAQLLLADMLLFFIPAVLAVLEYQEFIGLLGLKIFLVIMLSTIAVMLITALVVDYCYHWRTNHAKSYSL
;
A
#
# COMPACT_ATOMS: atom_id res chain seq x y z
N MET A 1 -22.51 30.61 10.96
CA MET A 1 -21.36 30.68 10.04
C MET A 1 -20.57 29.38 10.14
N THR A 2 -21.06 28.31 9.52
CA THR A 2 -20.74 26.90 9.87
C THR A 2 -20.46 26.04 8.62
N THR A 3 -19.70 26.57 7.64
CA THR A 3 -19.49 25.87 6.35
C THR A 3 -18.07 25.95 5.76
N THR A 4 -17.08 26.50 6.45
CA THR A 4 -15.71 26.65 5.90
C THR A 4 -14.80 25.41 6.11
N ILE A 5 -15.19 24.48 6.97
CA ILE A 5 -14.37 23.30 7.36
C ILE A 5 -14.51 22.10 6.37
N ARG A 6 -15.20 22.28 5.22
CA ARG A 6 -15.50 21.21 4.25
C ARG A 6 -14.71 21.28 2.92
N GLN A 7 -13.95 22.36 2.71
CA GLN A 7 -13.20 22.72 1.50
C GLN A 7 -11.70 22.63 1.85
N ASN A 8 -10.84 21.75 1.34
CA ASN A 8 -10.56 21.47 -0.07
C ASN A 8 -9.96 20.06 -0.19
N SER A 9 -10.72 19.08 -0.69
CA SER A 9 -10.13 17.81 -1.10
C SER A 9 -8.97 18.01 -2.10
N LEU A 10 -9.04 19.07 -2.90
CA LEU A 10 -7.97 19.50 -3.81
C LEU A 10 -6.66 19.83 -3.08
N PHE A 11 -6.70 20.42 -1.89
CA PHE A 11 -5.49 20.70 -1.12
C PHE A 11 -4.88 19.41 -0.56
N GLN A 12 -5.72 18.46 -0.13
CA GLN A 12 -5.25 17.15 0.32
C GLN A 12 -4.62 16.36 -0.84
N ILE A 13 -5.21 16.43 -2.03
CA ILE A 13 -4.68 15.84 -3.26
C ILE A 13 -3.34 16.50 -3.61
N LEU A 14 -3.27 17.83 -3.62
CA LEU A 14 -2.04 18.57 -3.89
C LEU A 14 -0.92 18.19 -2.91
N LEU A 15 -1.25 18.04 -1.63
CA LEU A 15 -0.31 17.60 -0.60
C LEU A 15 0.24 16.20 -0.93
N VAL A 16 -0.62 15.23 -1.28
CA VAL A 16 -0.19 13.89 -1.70
C VAL A 16 0.71 13.96 -2.95
N PHE A 17 0.39 14.81 -3.93
CA PHE A 17 1.23 15.02 -5.12
C PHE A 17 2.59 15.62 -4.78
N ILE A 18 2.66 16.59 -3.86
CA ILE A 18 3.93 17.18 -3.41
C ILE A 18 4.80 16.13 -2.73
N PHE A 19 4.22 15.30 -1.85
CA PHE A 19 4.97 14.21 -1.21
C PHE A 19 5.46 13.18 -2.23
N TRP A 20 4.63 12.80 -3.19
CA TRP A 20 5.02 11.89 -4.26
C TRP A 20 6.16 12.47 -5.10
N PHE A 21 6.05 13.74 -5.53
CA PHE A 21 7.07 14.41 -6.33
C PHE A 21 8.39 14.59 -5.56
N ALA A 22 8.33 14.97 -4.29
CA ALA A 22 9.50 15.07 -3.43
C ALA A 22 10.19 13.70 -3.28
N SER A 23 9.41 12.64 -3.11
CA SER A 23 9.93 11.27 -3.00
C SER A 23 10.56 10.79 -4.30
N GLU A 24 9.95 11.09 -5.44
CA GLU A 24 10.48 10.78 -6.76
C GLU A 24 11.80 11.50 -7.04
N LEU A 25 11.93 12.77 -6.65
CA LEU A 25 13.18 13.51 -6.72
C LEU A 25 14.27 12.85 -5.87
N VAL A 26 13.94 12.43 -4.64
CA VAL A 26 14.87 11.74 -3.75
C VAL A 26 15.29 10.39 -4.34
N VAL A 27 14.36 9.58 -4.84
CA VAL A 27 14.66 8.29 -5.51
C VAL A 27 15.63 8.53 -6.68
N LYS A 28 15.37 9.53 -7.51
CA LYS A 28 16.21 9.85 -8.68
C LYS A 28 17.60 10.34 -8.28
N LEU A 29 17.70 11.19 -7.25
CA LEU A 29 19.00 11.69 -6.76
C LEU A 29 19.84 10.57 -6.17
N PHE A 30 19.23 9.70 -5.37
CA PHE A 30 19.91 8.61 -4.67
C PHE A 30 19.97 7.30 -5.48
N LYS A 31 19.40 7.27 -6.69
CA LYS A 31 19.30 6.10 -7.58
C LYS A 31 18.78 4.84 -6.87
N LEU A 32 17.78 4.97 -6.00
CA LEU A 32 17.23 3.79 -5.33
C LEU A 32 16.40 2.93 -6.30
N PRO A 33 16.43 1.60 -6.18
CA PRO A 33 15.64 0.67 -7.00
C PRO A 33 14.15 0.60 -6.58
N VAL A 34 13.61 1.64 -5.95
CA VAL A 34 12.22 1.69 -5.45
C VAL A 34 11.44 2.79 -6.15
N SER A 35 10.14 2.58 -6.38
CA SER A 35 9.27 3.63 -6.91
C SER A 35 9.14 4.78 -5.90
N GLY A 36 9.11 6.03 -6.37
CA GLY A 36 8.84 7.20 -5.53
C GLY A 36 7.55 7.09 -4.72
N GLY A 37 6.56 6.31 -5.19
CA GLY A 37 5.35 6.02 -4.42
C GLY A 37 5.60 5.24 -3.12
N ILE A 38 6.53 4.29 -3.12
CA ILE A 38 6.87 3.49 -1.93
C ILE A 38 7.59 4.36 -0.90
N LEU A 39 8.55 5.18 -1.34
CA LEU A 39 9.19 6.15 -0.44
C LEU A 39 8.20 7.19 0.08
N GLY A 40 7.31 7.69 -0.77
CA GLY A 40 6.26 8.64 -0.37
C GLY A 40 5.33 8.07 0.69
N LEU A 41 4.92 6.80 0.55
CA LEU A 41 4.18 6.08 1.58
C LEU A 41 4.95 6.03 2.90
N GLY A 42 6.25 5.70 2.86
CA GLY A 42 7.12 5.67 4.04
C GLY A 42 7.22 7.03 4.72
N ILE A 43 7.41 8.11 3.97
CA ILE A 43 7.49 9.47 4.50
C ILE A 43 6.17 9.90 5.15
N VAL A 44 5.05 9.71 4.45
CA VAL A 44 3.72 10.04 5.00
C VAL A 44 3.44 9.24 6.27
N LEU A 45 3.81 7.95 6.29
CA LEU A 45 3.68 7.10 7.47
C LEU A 45 4.53 7.62 8.63
N LEU A 46 5.80 7.99 8.40
CA LEU A 46 6.65 8.59 9.42
C LEU A 46 6.05 9.90 9.98
N LEU A 47 5.50 10.76 9.12
CA LEU A 47 4.82 11.99 9.55
C LEU A 47 3.57 11.70 10.39
N LEU A 48 2.85 10.62 10.07
CA LEU A 48 1.68 10.16 10.80
C LEU A 48 2.06 9.63 12.19
N VAL A 49 3.12 8.82 12.27
CA VAL A 49 3.67 8.33 13.56
C VAL A 49 4.17 9.50 14.41
N THR A 50 4.83 10.48 13.80
CA THR A 50 5.34 11.68 14.48
C THR A 50 4.22 12.68 14.82
N LYS A 51 2.94 12.36 14.54
CA LYS A 51 1.74 13.19 14.77
C LYS A 51 1.78 14.60 14.15
N HIS A 52 2.72 14.87 13.24
CA HIS A 52 2.80 16.14 12.53
C HIS A 52 1.66 16.29 11.51
N LEU A 53 1.09 15.16 11.07
CA LEU A 53 0.01 15.11 10.10
C LEU A 53 -1.20 14.37 10.68
N LYS A 54 -2.38 14.98 10.61
CA LYS A 54 -3.63 14.32 11.01
C LYS A 54 -4.14 13.45 9.87
N LEU A 55 -4.54 12.22 10.18
CA LEU A 55 -5.09 11.27 9.21
C LEU A 55 -6.29 11.86 8.44
N ASP A 56 -7.15 12.63 9.11
CA ASP A 56 -8.30 13.31 8.49
C ASP A 56 -7.92 14.31 7.40
N SER A 57 -6.67 14.80 7.41
CA SER A 57 -6.15 15.75 6.42
C SER A 57 -5.71 15.09 5.10
N ILE A 58 -5.56 13.77 5.05
CA ILE A 58 -5.27 13.03 3.80
C ILE A 58 -6.45 12.17 3.38
N ARG A 59 -7.25 11.70 4.34
CA ARG A 59 -8.30 10.69 4.12
C ARG A 59 -9.27 11.05 3.00
N ARG A 60 -9.75 12.30 2.93
CA ARG A 60 -10.75 12.69 1.90
C ARG A 60 -10.12 12.81 0.52
N GLY A 61 -8.91 13.37 0.42
CA GLY A 61 -8.16 13.45 -0.84
C GLY A 61 -7.80 12.07 -1.38
N ALA A 62 -7.32 11.17 -0.51
CA ALA A 62 -7.01 9.79 -0.87
C ALA A 62 -8.26 9.03 -1.33
N GLN A 63 -9.41 9.18 -0.66
CA GLN A 63 -10.66 8.53 -1.08
C GLN A 63 -11.11 8.96 -2.48
N LEU A 64 -10.92 10.22 -2.85
CA LEU A 64 -11.24 10.71 -4.19
C LEU A 64 -10.28 10.15 -5.24
N LEU A 65 -8.97 10.16 -4.97
CA LEU A 65 -7.98 9.54 -5.86
C LEU A 65 -8.21 8.04 -6.03
N LEU A 66 -8.66 7.35 -4.98
CA LEU A 66 -9.01 5.93 -5.05
C LEU A 66 -10.26 5.68 -5.90
N ALA A 67 -11.25 6.57 -5.84
CA ALA A 67 -12.42 6.50 -6.70
C ALA A 67 -12.04 6.72 -8.18
N ASP A 68 -11.13 7.65 -8.46
CA ASP A 68 -10.60 7.87 -9.80
C ASP A 68 -9.71 6.69 -10.27
N MET A 69 -8.93 6.06 -9.37
CA MET A 69 -8.20 4.82 -9.70
C MET A 69 -9.15 3.69 -10.10
N LEU A 70 -10.27 3.52 -9.40
CA LEU A 70 -11.33 2.57 -9.79
C LEU A 70 -11.86 2.89 -11.20
N LEU A 71 -12.06 4.16 -11.52
CA LEU A 71 -12.47 4.60 -12.85
C LEU A 71 -11.41 4.28 -13.92
N PHE A 72 -10.11 4.40 -13.61
CA PHE A 72 -9.03 3.98 -14.51
C PHE A 72 -8.83 2.47 -14.59
N PHE A 73 -9.23 1.71 -13.57
CA PHE A 73 -9.20 0.25 -13.62
C PHE A 73 -10.24 -0.31 -14.58
N ILE A 74 -11.38 0.34 -14.77
CA ILE A 74 -12.43 -0.15 -15.68
C ILE A 74 -11.89 -0.30 -17.14
N PRO A 75 -11.28 0.72 -17.77
CA PRO A 75 -10.66 0.57 -19.09
C PRO A 75 -9.52 -0.46 -19.12
N ALA A 76 -8.69 -0.49 -18.07
CA ALA A 76 -7.55 -1.41 -18.01
C ALA A 76 -8.00 -2.87 -17.98
N VAL A 77 -9.03 -3.20 -17.19
CA VAL A 77 -9.61 -4.55 -17.11
C VAL A 77 -10.28 -4.92 -18.43
N LEU A 78 -11.04 -4.01 -19.05
CA LEU A 78 -11.67 -4.26 -20.34
C LEU A 78 -10.65 -4.57 -21.43
N ALA A 79 -9.56 -3.79 -21.51
CA ALA A 79 -8.48 -4.03 -22.45
C ALA A 79 -7.84 -5.42 -22.24
N VAL A 80 -7.65 -5.85 -20.99
CA VAL A 80 -7.11 -7.18 -20.68
C VAL A 80 -8.07 -8.30 -21.10
N LEU A 81 -9.38 -8.11 -20.91
CA LEU A 81 -10.39 -9.11 -21.26
C LEU A 81 -10.58 -9.30 -22.77
N GLU A 82 -10.33 -8.27 -23.58
CA GLU A 82 -10.37 -8.38 -25.04
C GLU A 82 -9.28 -9.31 -25.59
N TYR A 83 -8.15 -9.47 -24.90
CA TYR A 83 -7.13 -10.45 -25.24
C TYR A 83 -7.51 -11.85 -24.73
N GLN A 84 -8.36 -12.55 -25.48
CA GLN A 84 -8.83 -13.91 -25.13
C GLN A 84 -7.70 -14.93 -24.87
N GLU A 85 -6.50 -14.71 -25.42
CA GLU A 85 -5.31 -15.54 -25.14
C GLU A 85 -4.90 -15.52 -23.65
N PHE A 86 -5.15 -14.42 -22.94
CA PHE A 86 -4.91 -14.32 -21.49
C PHE A 86 -5.99 -14.98 -20.65
N ILE A 87 -7.20 -15.23 -21.17
CA ILE A 87 -8.30 -15.88 -20.43
C ILE A 87 -8.22 -17.42 -20.54
N GLY A 88 -7.55 -17.95 -21.56
CA GLY A 88 -7.37 -19.39 -21.74
C GLY A 88 -6.35 -20.03 -20.78
N LEU A 89 -5.42 -20.80 -21.34
CA LEU A 89 -4.43 -21.58 -20.57
C LEU A 89 -3.44 -20.69 -19.79
N LEU A 90 -3.06 -19.53 -20.35
CA LEU A 90 -2.13 -18.60 -19.70
C LEU A 90 -2.74 -17.97 -18.45
N GLY A 91 -4.01 -17.55 -18.52
CA GLY A 91 -4.74 -17.02 -17.37
C GLY A 91 -4.89 -18.04 -16.25
N LEU A 92 -5.24 -19.28 -16.59
CA LEU A 92 -5.34 -20.36 -15.61
C LEU A 92 -3.99 -20.64 -14.94
N LYS A 93 -2.89 -20.64 -15.69
CA LYS A 93 -1.53 -20.81 -15.16
C LYS A 93 -1.17 -19.66 -14.20
N ILE A 94 -1.43 -18.42 -14.58
CA ILE A 94 -1.17 -17.24 -13.73
C ILE A 94 -2.03 -17.30 -12.47
N PHE A 95 -3.32 -17.62 -12.59
CA PHE A 95 -4.23 -17.75 -11.46
C PHE A 95 -3.77 -18.80 -10.45
N LEU A 96 -3.35 -19.99 -10.93
CA LEU A 96 -2.81 -21.03 -10.08
C LEU A 96 -1.51 -20.58 -9.36
N VAL A 97 -0.61 -19.90 -10.06
CA VAL A 97 0.62 -19.37 -9.47
C VAL A 97 0.32 -18.31 -8.40
N ILE A 98 -0.65 -17.42 -8.64
CA ILE A 98 -1.07 -16.40 -7.67
C ILE A 98 -1.69 -17.07 -6.44
N MET A 99 -2.60 -18.03 -6.61
CA MET A 99 -3.22 -18.75 -5.50
C MET A 99 -2.19 -19.51 -4.67
N LEU A 100 -1.32 -20.29 -5.32
CA LEU A 100 -0.28 -21.06 -4.63
C LEU A 100 0.71 -20.14 -3.90
N SER A 101 1.16 -19.07 -4.53
CA SER A 101 2.08 -18.11 -3.89
C SER A 101 1.43 -17.39 -2.71
N THR A 102 0.15 -17.01 -2.83
CA THR A 102 -0.58 -16.36 -1.73
C THR A 102 -0.73 -17.30 -0.54
N ILE A 103 -1.15 -18.55 -0.78
CA ILE A 103 -1.26 -19.57 0.27
C ILE A 103 0.12 -19.83 0.90
N ALA A 104 1.16 -19.97 0.08
CA ALA A 104 2.52 -20.20 0.56
C ALA A 104 3.02 -19.04 1.44
N VAL A 105 2.83 -17.78 1.02
CA VAL A 105 3.19 -16.60 1.81
C VAL A 105 2.43 -16.56 3.12
N MET A 106 1.12 -16.84 3.12
CA MET A 106 0.33 -16.89 4.35
C MET A 106 0.80 -18.00 5.30
N LEU A 107 1.06 -19.20 4.79
CA LEU A 107 1.55 -20.34 5.58
C LEU A 107 2.94 -20.07 6.16
N ILE A 108 3.89 -19.58 5.36
CA ILE A 108 5.23 -19.22 5.83
C ILE A 108 5.13 -18.15 6.92
N THR A 109 4.32 -17.10 6.69
CA THR A 109 4.10 -16.05 7.70
C THR A 109 3.53 -16.62 8.99
N ALA A 110 2.53 -17.49 8.90
CA ALA A 110 1.93 -18.15 10.06
C ALA A 110 2.95 -19.00 10.82
N LEU A 111 3.74 -19.83 10.14
CA LEU A 111 4.77 -20.67 10.75
C LEU A 111 5.88 -19.84 11.40
N VAL A 112 6.34 -18.77 10.74
CA VAL A 112 7.37 -17.87 11.29
C VAL A 112 6.86 -17.18 12.56
N VAL A 113 5.60 -16.72 12.56
CA VAL A 113 4.99 -16.10 13.73
C VAL A 113 4.81 -17.11 14.86
N ASP A 114 4.34 -18.32 14.56
CA ASP A 114 4.14 -19.38 15.56
C ASP A 114 5.48 -19.81 16.19
N TYR A 115 6.52 -19.95 15.36
CA TYR A 115 7.89 -20.20 15.82
C TYR A 115 8.38 -19.04 16.69
N CYS A 116 8.25 -17.79 16.25
CA CYS A 116 8.65 -16.62 17.03
C CYS A 116 7.91 -16.53 18.38
N TYR A 117 6.62 -16.89 18.40
CA TYR A 117 5.84 -16.91 19.62
C TYR A 117 6.32 -18.01 20.58
N HIS A 118 6.58 -19.22 20.08
CA HIS A 118 7.10 -20.32 20.89
C HIS A 118 8.52 -20.04 21.42
N TRP A 119 9.36 -19.35 20.65
CA TRP A 119 10.65 -18.87 21.12
C TRP A 119 10.50 -17.84 22.24
N ARG A 120 9.54 -16.91 22.12
CA ARG A 120 9.30 -15.89 23.13
C ARG A 120 8.76 -16.45 24.45
N THR A 121 7.85 -17.44 24.40
CA THR A 121 7.30 -18.07 25.61
C THR A 121 8.36 -18.85 26.39
N ASN A 122 9.32 -19.48 25.70
CA ASN A 122 10.43 -20.18 26.36
C ASN A 122 11.40 -19.23 27.08
N HIS A 123 11.56 -17.97 26.64
CA HIS A 123 12.41 -16.97 27.29
C HIS A 123 11.69 -16.17 28.40
N ALA A 124 10.36 -16.15 28.42
CA ALA A 124 9.58 -15.48 29.46
C ALA A 124 9.61 -16.20 30.83
N LYS A 125 10.08 -17.46 30.88
CA LYS A 125 10.18 -18.25 32.12
C LYS A 125 11.39 -17.89 33.00
N SER A 126 12.32 -17.04 32.53
CA SER A 126 13.59 -16.76 33.20
C SER A 126 13.59 -15.52 34.11
N TYR A 127 12.48 -14.78 34.23
CA TYR A 127 12.35 -13.59 35.09
C TYR A 127 11.41 -13.81 36.29
N SER A 128 11.17 -15.06 36.68
CA SER A 128 10.35 -15.41 37.85
C SER A 128 11.05 -16.41 38.78
N LEU A 129 12.37 -16.32 38.92
CA LEU A 129 13.14 -16.94 40.02
C LEU A 129 13.74 -15.84 40.88
#